data_AF-A0A523AEW3-F1
#
_entry.id   AF-A0A523AEW3-F1
#
_cell.length_a   1.000
_cell.length_b   1.000
_cell.length_c   1.000
_cell.angle_alpha   90.00
_cell.angle_beta   90.00
_cell.angle_gamma   90.00
#
_symmetry.space_group_name_H-M   'P 1'
#
loop_
_entity.id
_entity.type
_entity.pdbx_description
1 polymer ?
#
loop_
_entity_poly.entity_id
_entity_poly.type
_entity_poly.pdbx_seq_one_letter_code
_entity_poly.pdbx_strand_id
1 'polypeptide(L)'
;MKLEALADRGRDLGLTPELRRGERILIDVKNLLEWSLEAEAKREDIARTVLQGIGRALGLAALKAMRFRNLDYGSVIVTGGAAVNSYVVRGIKEMLSPEGIKAVLPRKTPPGDGGIALGQILVASSMLGEL
;
A
#
# COMPACT_ATOMS: atom_id res chain seq x y z
N MET A 1 9.76 -13.70 0.97
CA MET A 1 10.27 -12.83 2.06
C MET A 1 9.90 -13.44 3.42
N LYS A 2 10.74 -13.33 4.47
CA LYS A 2 10.53 -14.04 5.76
C LYS A 2 9.27 -13.61 6.52
N LEU A 3 9.00 -12.31 6.62
CA LEU A 3 7.84 -11.79 7.35
C LEU A 3 6.51 -12.13 6.65
N GLU A 4 6.49 -12.04 5.33
CA GLU A 4 5.33 -12.43 4.52
C GLU A 4 5.03 -13.94 4.64
N ALA A 5 6.05 -14.79 4.54
CA ALA A 5 5.89 -16.23 4.72
C ALA A 5 5.42 -16.60 6.13
N LEU A 6 5.79 -15.80 7.14
CA LEU A 6 5.26 -15.96 8.49
C LEU A 6 3.76 -15.58 8.54
N ALA A 7 3.41 -14.44 7.93
CA ALA A 7 2.04 -13.95 7.86
C ALA A 7 1.10 -14.93 7.14
N ASP A 8 1.59 -15.75 6.19
CA ASP A 8 0.77 -16.77 5.51
C ASP A 8 -0.01 -17.68 6.46
N ARG A 9 0.56 -17.96 7.63
CA ARG A 9 -0.05 -18.83 8.66
C ARG A 9 -0.96 -18.09 9.65
N GLY A 10 -0.95 -16.76 9.61
CA GLY A 10 -1.66 -15.91 10.55
C GLY A 10 -3.01 -15.43 10.04
N ARG A 11 -3.84 -14.99 10.98
CA ARG A 11 -5.06 -14.22 10.72
C ARG A 11 -4.82 -12.75 11.03
N ASP A 12 -5.51 -11.89 10.30
CA ASP A 12 -5.50 -10.46 10.58
C ASP A 12 -6.39 -10.14 11.79
N LEU A 13 -5.87 -9.30 12.68
CA LEU A 13 -6.53 -8.85 13.90
C LEU A 13 -7.20 -7.47 13.74
N GLY A 14 -7.16 -6.89 12.54
CA GLY A 14 -7.98 -5.73 12.19
C GLY A 14 -7.40 -4.37 12.59
N LEU A 15 -6.11 -4.29 12.95
CA LEU A 15 -5.48 -3.01 13.25
C LEU A 15 -5.07 -2.27 11.97
N THR A 16 -5.36 -0.97 11.93
CA THR A 16 -4.92 -0.05 10.87
C THR A 16 -4.29 1.18 11.53
N PRO A 17 -3.07 1.59 11.17
CA PRO A 17 -2.46 2.79 11.74
C PRO A 17 -3.27 4.03 11.38
N GLU A 18 -3.30 4.99 12.30
CA GLU A 18 -4.05 6.22 12.12
C GLU A 18 -3.44 7.12 11.03
N LEU A 19 -4.31 7.85 10.34
CA LEU A 19 -3.90 8.85 9.36
C LEU A 19 -4.07 10.24 9.96
N ARG A 20 -2.96 10.96 10.13
CA ARG A 20 -2.95 12.37 10.57
C ARG A 20 -2.95 13.30 9.37
N ARG A 21 -3.66 14.42 9.50
CA ARG A 21 -3.76 15.45 8.46
C ARG A 21 -2.92 16.66 8.83
N GLY A 22 -2.04 17.07 7.91
CA GLY A 22 -1.40 18.39 7.86
C GLY A 22 -1.37 18.88 6.42
N GLU A 23 -0.28 19.54 6.01
CA GLU A 23 0.01 19.80 4.58
C GLU A 23 0.14 18.51 3.76
N ARG A 24 0.45 17.40 4.43
CA ARG A 24 0.58 16.07 3.86
C ARG A 24 -0.29 15.09 4.63
N ILE A 25 -0.63 13.97 3.99
CA ILE A 25 -1.24 12.82 4.67
C ILE A 25 -0.10 12.05 5.34
N LEU A 26 -0.14 11.92 6.65
CA LEU A 26 0.85 11.19 7.44
C LEU A 26 0.22 9.91 7.97
N ILE A 27 0.92 8.77 7.83
CA ILE A 27 0.52 7.50 8.41
C ILE A 27 1.32 7.30 9.69
N ASP A 28 0.64 7.14 10.82
CA ASP A 28 1.26 6.93 12.12
C ASP A 28 1.66 5.45 12.30
N VAL A 29 2.78 5.09 11.68
CA VAL A 29 3.33 3.74 11.76
C VAL A 29 3.81 3.37 13.17
N LYS A 30 4.07 4.36 14.03
CA LYS A 30 4.54 4.15 15.40
C LYS A 30 3.51 3.36 16.21
N ASN A 31 2.23 3.72 16.11
CA ASN A 31 1.15 3.01 16.78
C ASN A 31 1.09 1.52 16.40
N LEU A 32 1.32 1.20 15.13
CA LEU A 32 1.33 -0.19 14.66
C LEU A 32 2.54 -0.97 15.18
N LEU A 33 3.70 -0.31 15.30
CA LEU A 33 4.91 -0.91 15.87
C LEU A 33 4.77 -1.14 17.37
N GLU A 34 4.32 -0.13 18.12
CA GLU A 34 4.07 -0.25 19.56
C GLU A 34 3.09 -1.38 19.86
N TRP A 35 1.96 -1.42 19.13
CA TRP A 35 1.04 -2.54 19.22
C TRP A 35 1.70 -3.89 18.94
N SER A 36 2.56 -3.99 17.92
CA SER A 36 3.21 -5.26 17.56
C SER A 36 4.18 -5.78 18.63
N LEU A 37 4.71 -4.89 19.48
CA LEU A 37 5.61 -5.24 20.59
C LEU A 37 4.83 -5.70 21.84
N GLU A 38 3.63 -5.15 22.04
CA GLU A 38 2.80 -5.39 23.22
C GLU A 38 1.71 -6.45 23.00
N ALA A 39 1.40 -6.78 21.73
CA ALA A 39 0.31 -7.69 21.40
C ALA A 39 0.52 -9.09 21.98
N GLU A 40 -0.40 -9.51 22.84
CA GLU A 40 -0.52 -10.90 23.32
C GLU A 40 -1.20 -11.78 22.25
N ALA A 41 -0.56 -11.92 21.10
CA ALA A 41 -1.05 -12.69 19.97
C ALA A 41 0.05 -13.58 19.36
N LYS A 42 -0.35 -14.53 18.51
CA LYS A 42 0.61 -15.33 17.76
C LYS A 42 1.42 -14.44 16.83
N ARG A 43 2.74 -14.69 16.74
CA ARG A 43 3.64 -13.91 15.87
C ARG A 43 3.19 -13.85 14.40
N GLU A 44 2.56 -14.90 13.90
CA GLU A 44 1.99 -14.95 12.56
C GLU A 44 0.78 -14.02 12.40
N ASP A 45 -0.08 -13.91 13.42
CA ASP A 45 -1.22 -13.00 13.44
C ASP A 45 -0.74 -11.54 13.52
N ILE A 46 0.28 -11.27 14.35
CA ILE A 46 0.94 -9.95 14.41
C ILE A 46 1.54 -9.59 13.04
N ALA A 47 2.31 -10.50 12.43
CA ALA A 47 2.89 -10.27 11.11
C ALA A 47 1.83 -9.98 10.04
N ARG A 48 0.74 -10.76 10.04
CA ARG A 48 -0.39 -10.56 9.12
C ARG A 48 -1.03 -9.19 9.32
N THR A 49 -1.31 -8.84 10.56
CA THR A 49 -1.99 -7.59 10.94
C THR A 49 -1.14 -6.38 10.59
N VAL A 50 0.18 -6.43 10.84
CA VAL A 50 1.09 -5.33 10.48
C VAL A 50 1.12 -5.11 8.96
N LEU A 51 1.29 -6.19 8.17
CA LEU A 51 1.36 -6.07 6.72
C LEU A 51 0.03 -5.59 6.10
N GLN A 52 -1.10 -6.17 6.51
CA GLN A 52 -2.42 -5.74 6.00
C GLN A 52 -2.78 -4.35 6.50
N GLY A 53 -2.49 -4.02 7.75
CA GLY A 53 -2.76 -2.71 8.36
C GLY A 53 -2.04 -1.57 7.62
N ILE A 54 -0.75 -1.73 7.32
CA ILE A 54 -0.03 -0.76 6.46
C ILE A 54 -0.71 -0.63 5.10
N GLY A 55 -1.10 -1.76 4.49
CA GLY A 55 -1.84 -1.77 3.22
C GLY A 55 -3.13 -0.95 3.28
N ARG A 56 -3.94 -1.14 4.33
CA ARG A 56 -5.18 -0.37 4.53
C ARG A 56 -4.90 1.11 4.69
N ALA A 57 -3.89 1.48 5.49
CA ALA A 57 -3.54 2.87 5.68
C ALA A 57 -3.09 3.55 4.38
N LEU A 58 -2.34 2.84 3.52
CA LEU A 58 -1.99 3.31 2.17
C LEU A 58 -3.22 3.47 1.27
N GLY A 59 -4.14 2.50 1.29
CA GLY A 59 -5.41 2.60 0.56
C GLY A 59 -6.26 3.79 1.01
N LEU A 60 -6.41 3.99 2.33
CA LEU A 60 -7.06 5.16 2.92
C LEU A 60 -6.37 6.46 2.53
N ALA A 61 -5.04 6.49 2.50
CA ALA A 61 -4.28 7.67 2.09
C ALA A 61 -4.54 8.02 0.62
N ALA A 62 -4.62 7.03 -0.27
CA ALA A 62 -4.98 7.23 -1.66
C ALA A 62 -6.41 7.80 -1.82
N LEU A 63 -7.41 7.23 -1.14
CA LEU A 63 -8.78 7.74 -1.14
C LEU A 63 -8.86 9.19 -0.66
N LYS A 64 -8.18 9.49 0.45
CA LYS A 64 -8.09 10.84 0.99
C LYS A 64 -7.46 11.80 -0.02
N ALA A 65 -6.32 11.41 -0.63
CA ALA A 65 -5.63 12.23 -1.63
C ALA A 65 -6.52 12.53 -2.85
N MET A 66 -7.28 11.53 -3.33
CA MET A 66 -8.24 11.72 -4.42
C MET A 66 -9.33 12.73 -4.05
N ARG A 67 -9.95 12.57 -2.87
CA ARG A 67 -10.98 13.49 -2.36
C ARG A 67 -10.45 14.91 -2.20
N PHE A 68 -9.25 15.08 -1.63
CA PHE A 68 -8.65 16.41 -1.44
C PHE A 68 -8.32 17.13 -2.74
N ARG A 69 -7.99 16.38 -3.79
CA ARG A 69 -7.64 16.94 -5.10
C ARG A 69 -8.81 16.94 -6.09
N ASN A 70 -10.02 16.56 -5.64
CA ASN A 70 -11.21 16.40 -6.46
C ASN A 70 -10.96 15.53 -7.71
N LEU A 71 -10.26 14.40 -7.51
CA LEU A 71 -9.90 13.46 -8.58
C LEU A 71 -10.93 12.33 -8.66
N ASP A 72 -11.39 12.05 -9.88
CA ASP A 72 -12.31 10.95 -10.19
C ASP A 72 -11.61 9.91 -11.08
N TYR A 73 -10.76 9.10 -10.44
CA TYR A 73 -10.05 8.02 -11.12
C TYR A 73 -10.62 6.65 -10.71
N GLY A 74 -10.94 5.81 -11.69
CA GLY A 74 -11.39 4.43 -11.45
C GLY A 74 -10.28 3.46 -11.01
N SER A 75 -9.04 3.92 -10.89
CA SER A 75 -7.89 3.07 -10.55
C SER A 75 -6.77 3.80 -9.81
N VAL A 76 -6.10 3.07 -8.94
CA VAL A 76 -4.84 3.46 -8.28
C VAL A 76 -3.76 2.47 -8.68
N ILE A 77 -2.62 2.99 -9.17
CA ILE A 77 -1.47 2.17 -9.52
C ILE A 77 -0.64 1.90 -8.27
N VAL A 78 -0.31 0.62 -8.01
CA VAL A 78 0.51 0.17 -6.89
C VAL A 78 1.81 -0.41 -7.45
N THR A 79 2.93 0.25 -7.14
CA THR A 79 4.28 -0.11 -7.62
C THR A 79 5.32 0.10 -6.51
N GLY A 80 6.59 -0.22 -6.77
CA GLY A 80 7.70 -0.20 -5.82
C GLY A 80 8.05 -1.60 -5.31
N GLY A 81 9.25 -1.74 -4.72
CA GLY A 81 9.75 -3.04 -4.24
C GLY A 81 8.87 -3.71 -3.18
N ALA A 82 8.13 -2.93 -2.38
CA ALA A 82 7.18 -3.43 -1.41
C ALA A 82 5.80 -3.79 -2.00
N ALA A 83 5.49 -3.34 -3.23
CA ALA A 83 4.23 -3.66 -3.92
C ALA A 83 4.14 -5.13 -4.38
N VAL A 84 5.18 -5.93 -4.15
CA VAL A 84 5.15 -7.39 -4.33
C VAL A 84 4.54 -8.11 -3.12
N ASN A 85 4.41 -7.45 -1.97
CA ASN A 85 3.88 -8.09 -0.76
C ASN A 85 2.36 -8.25 -0.87
N SER A 86 1.92 -9.51 -0.89
CA SER A 86 0.54 -9.91 -1.09
C SER A 86 -0.41 -9.37 -0.02
N TYR A 87 0.05 -9.22 1.22
CA TYR A 87 -0.77 -8.72 2.34
C TYR A 87 -0.88 -7.20 2.36
N VAL A 88 0.19 -6.49 2.01
CA VAL A 88 0.11 -5.03 1.79
C VAL A 88 -0.88 -4.73 0.66
N VAL A 89 -0.75 -5.43 -0.48
CA VAL A 89 -1.66 -5.26 -1.63
C VAL A 89 -3.10 -5.63 -1.28
N ARG A 90 -3.29 -6.68 -0.47
CA ARG A 90 -4.62 -7.06 0.04
C ARG A 90 -5.23 -5.93 0.88
N GLY A 91 -4.48 -5.37 1.84
CA GLY A 91 -4.95 -4.24 2.64
C GLY A 91 -5.31 -3.01 1.81
N ILE A 92 -4.53 -2.70 0.76
CA ILE A 92 -4.86 -1.61 -0.18
C ILE A 92 -6.20 -1.89 -0.87
N LYS A 93 -6.38 -3.10 -1.41
CA LYS A 93 -7.60 -3.50 -2.10
C LYS A 93 -8.83 -3.48 -1.20
N GLU A 94 -8.68 -3.85 0.07
CA GLU A 94 -9.77 -3.81 1.07
C GLU A 94 -10.34 -2.40 1.21
N MET A 95 -9.51 -1.36 1.10
CA MET A 95 -9.97 0.02 1.19
C MET A 95 -10.49 0.58 -0.13
N LEU A 96 -9.86 0.23 -1.26
CA LEU A 96 -10.22 0.81 -2.55
C LEU A 96 -11.46 0.17 -3.19
N SER A 97 -11.66 -1.14 -3.03
CA SER A 97 -12.72 -1.88 -3.74
C SER A 97 -14.14 -1.43 -3.37
N PRO A 98 -14.46 -1.13 -2.08
CA PRO A 98 -15.78 -0.60 -1.71
C PRO A 98 -16.13 0.75 -2.36
N GLU A 99 -15.12 1.53 -2.73
CA GLU A 99 -15.27 2.82 -3.43
C GLU A 99 -15.28 2.64 -4.96
N GLY A 100 -15.31 1.40 -5.47
CA GLY A 100 -15.29 1.12 -6.91
C GLY A 100 -13.93 1.31 -7.58
N ILE A 101 -12.86 1.55 -6.80
CA ILE A 101 -11.52 1.88 -7.32
C ILE A 101 -10.67 0.61 -7.43
N LYS A 102 -10.05 0.40 -8.58
CA LYS A 102 -9.19 -0.77 -8.84
C LYS A 102 -7.75 -0.51 -8.42
N ALA A 103 -7.17 -1.38 -7.59
CA ALA A 103 -5.73 -1.42 -7.36
C ALA A 103 -5.04 -2.18 -8.52
N VAL A 104 -4.24 -1.49 -9.32
CA VAL A 104 -3.57 -2.03 -10.51
C VAL A 104 -2.08 -2.18 -10.23
N LEU A 105 -1.53 -3.35 -10.56
CA LEU A 105 -0.10 -3.65 -10.40
C LEU A 105 0.55 -3.88 -11.78
N PRO A 106 1.83 -3.50 -11.96
CA PRO A 106 2.62 -3.89 -13.12
C PRO A 106 2.62 -5.41 -13.32
N ARG A 107 2.39 -5.85 -14.56
CA ARG A 107 2.43 -7.29 -14.94
C ARG A 107 3.50 -7.62 -15.96
N LYS A 108 3.87 -6.65 -16.80
CA LYS A 108 4.85 -6.81 -17.88
C LYS A 108 6.25 -6.33 -17.50
N THR A 109 6.35 -5.65 -16.36
CA THR A 109 7.61 -5.15 -15.82
C THR A 109 7.69 -5.44 -14.33
N PRO A 110 8.90 -5.56 -13.78
CA PRO A 110 9.08 -5.64 -12.35
C PRO A 110 8.50 -4.40 -11.67
N PRO A 111 7.75 -4.53 -10.57
CA PRO A 111 7.24 -3.39 -9.83
C PRO A 111 8.32 -2.67 -9.01
N GLY A 112 9.46 -3.32 -8.73
CA GLY A 112 10.61 -2.71 -8.04
C GLY A 112 11.62 -2.07 -9.00
N ASP A 113 12.89 -2.00 -8.58
CA ASP A 113 13.94 -1.25 -9.28
C ASP A 113 14.19 -1.73 -10.71
N GLY A 114 13.94 -3.01 -11.00
CA GLY A 114 14.03 -3.55 -12.36
C GLY A 114 13.05 -2.92 -13.37
N GLY A 115 12.03 -2.18 -12.90
CA GLY A 115 11.10 -1.43 -13.76
C GLY A 115 11.34 0.09 -13.79
N ILE A 116 12.27 0.62 -12.98
CA ILE A 116 12.45 2.07 -12.83
C ILE A 116 12.90 2.74 -14.13
N ALA A 117 13.84 2.13 -14.86
CA ALA A 117 14.36 2.69 -16.10
C ALA A 117 13.25 2.94 -17.14
N LEU A 118 12.28 2.03 -17.25
CA LEU A 118 11.11 2.23 -18.12
C LEU A 118 10.28 3.44 -17.68
N GLY A 119 10.00 3.55 -16.38
CA GLY A 119 9.25 4.70 -15.84
C GLY A 119 9.96 6.03 -16.10
N GLN A 120 11.28 6.07 -15.95
CA GLN A 120 12.09 7.25 -16.24
C GLN A 120 12.02 7.67 -17.71
N ILE A 121 12.16 6.71 -18.63
CA ILE A 121 12.06 6.97 -20.08
C ILE A 121 10.68 7.50 -20.45
N LEU A 122 9.60 6.90 -19.94
CA LEU A 122 8.23 7.34 -20.22
C LEU A 122 7.95 8.76 -19.70
N VAL A 123 8.44 9.08 -18.49
CA VAL A 123 8.30 10.44 -17.93
C VAL A 123 9.08 11.44 -18.78
N ALA A 124 10.33 11.13 -19.14
CA ALA A 124 11.16 12.00 -19.97
C ALA A 124 10.53 12.24 -21.36
N SER A 125 10.09 11.18 -22.02
CA SER A 125 9.42 11.24 -23.32
C SER A 125 8.13 12.07 -23.27
N SER A 126 7.33 11.93 -22.21
CA SER A 126 6.14 12.76 -22.00
C SER A 126 6.48 14.24 -21.76
N MET A 127 7.58 14.54 -21.07
CA MET A 127 8.06 15.91 -20.88
C MET A 127 8.59 16.55 -22.18
N LEU A 128 9.10 15.74 -23.10
CA LEU A 128 9.58 16.18 -24.42
C LEU A 128 8.46 16.27 -25.48
N GLY A 129 7.24 15.81 -25.17
CA GLY A 129 6.11 15.81 -26.11
C GLY A 129 6.19 14.70 -27.16
N GLU A 130 6.90 13.61 -26.86
CA GLU A 130 7.10 12.46 -27.76
C GLU A 130 6.09 11.32 -27.48
N LEU A 131 5.13 11.55 -26.57
CA LEU A 131 4.05 10.64 -26.15
C LEU A 131 2.69 11.30 -26.28
#